data_AF-A0A0C2JH41-F1
#
_entry.id   AF-A0A0C2JH41-F1
#
_cell.length_a   1.000
_cell.length_b   1.000
_cell.length_c   1.000
_cell.angle_alpha   90.00
_cell.angle_beta   90.00
_cell.angle_gamma   90.00
#
_symmetry.space_group_name_H-M   'P 1'
#
loop_
_entity.id
_entity.type
_entity.pdbx_description
1 polymer ?
#
loop_
_entity_poly.entity_id
_entity_poly.type
_entity_poly.pdbx_seq_one_letter_code
_entity_poly.pdbx_strand_id
1 'polypeptide(L)'
;MLEDEITRQIEEIENYDRESYEYQFQMESAHNIIQDRYVQIEQLKETLEQVPYNSQWSQNARNTIKSYEEDIIEQEEDRKINNLRYNDVLSKIKRLPCGNSRARS
;
A
#
# COMPACT_ATOMS: atom_id res chain seq x y z
N MET A 1 10.14 -38.97 2.09
CA MET A 1 11.09 -38.09 2.81
C MET A 1 11.59 -36.94 1.93
N LEU A 2 12.26 -37.18 0.80
CA LEU A 2 12.68 -36.07 -0.09
C LEU A 2 11.51 -35.45 -0.86
N GLU A 3 10.56 -36.27 -1.32
CA GLU A 3 9.36 -35.83 -2.05
C GLU A 3 8.40 -35.03 -1.16
N ASP A 4 8.24 -35.42 0.10
CA ASP A 4 7.41 -34.71 1.09
C ASP A 4 8.01 -33.32 1.41
N GLU A 5 9.34 -33.23 1.50
CA GLU A 5 10.05 -31.98 1.73
C GLU A 5 9.97 -31.03 0.53
N ILE A 6 10.06 -31.56 -0.70
CA ILE A 6 9.87 -30.77 -1.92
C ILE A 6 8.43 -30.25 -2.00
N THR A 7 7.44 -31.10 -1.70
CA THR A 7 6.03 -30.72 -1.71
C THR A 7 5.76 -29.60 -0.71
N ARG A 8 6.24 -29.74 0.53
CA ARG A 8 6.13 -28.71 1.56
C ARG A 8 6.73 -27.37 1.13
N GLN A 9 7.91 -27.39 0.48
CA GLN A 9 8.55 -26.17 0.02
C GLN A 9 7.78 -25.49 -1.13
N ILE A 10 7.15 -26.26 -2.02
CA ILE A 10 6.30 -25.72 -3.08
C ILE A 10 5.09 -25.01 -2.48
N GLU A 11 4.39 -25.65 -1.53
CA GLU A 11 3.24 -25.06 -0.83
C GLU A 11 3.62 -23.77 -0.09
N GLU A 12 4.81 -23.74 0.52
CA GLU A 12 5.31 -22.56 1.23
C GLU A 12 5.63 -21.40 0.27
N ILE A 13 6.21 -21.69 -0.90
CA ILE A 13 6.42 -20.68 -1.95
C ILE A 13 5.08 -20.14 -2.46
N GLU A 14 4.12 -21.01 -2.77
CA GLU A 14 2.81 -20.59 -3.27
C GLU A 14 2.07 -19.71 -2.24
N ASN A 15 2.22 -20.01 -0.95
CA ASN A 15 1.67 -19.18 0.11
C ASN A 15 2.35 -17.80 0.16
N TYR A 16 3.68 -17.76 0.14
CA TYR A 16 4.42 -16.49 0.12
C TYR A 16 4.16 -15.67 -1.15
N ASP A 17 4.03 -16.30 -2.32
CA ASP A 17 3.68 -15.61 -3.55
C ASP A 17 2.30 -14.94 -3.41
N ARG A 18 1.32 -15.64 -2.83
CA ARG A 18 -0.01 -15.09 -2.56
C ARG A 18 0.04 -13.90 -1.59
N GLU A 19 0.77 -14.04 -0.47
CA GLU A 19 0.95 -12.96 0.50
C GLU A 19 1.63 -11.74 -0.16
N SER A 20 2.64 -11.97 -0.99
CA SER A 20 3.36 -10.89 -1.68
C SER A 20 2.45 -10.12 -2.64
N TYR A 21 1.58 -10.84 -3.37
CA TYR A 21 0.60 -10.24 -4.26
C TYR A 21 -0.44 -9.43 -3.48
N GLU A 22 -0.90 -9.94 -2.34
CA GLU A 22 -1.85 -9.22 -1.48
C GLU A 22 -1.24 -7.91 -0.96
N TYR A 23 -0.01 -7.92 -0.45
CA TYR A 23 0.65 -6.70 0.00
C TYR A 23 0.90 -5.71 -1.14
N GLN A 24 1.24 -6.20 -2.33
CA GLN A 24 1.39 -5.35 -3.52
C GLN A 24 0.07 -4.68 -3.88
N PHE A 25 -1.03 -5.43 -3.91
CA PHE A 25 -2.36 -4.91 -4.17
C PHE A 25 -2.79 -3.86 -3.12
N GLN A 26 -2.55 -4.12 -1.83
CA GLN A 26 -2.85 -3.18 -0.76
C GLN A 26 -2.05 -1.87 -0.90
N MET A 27 -0.77 -1.95 -1.27
CA MET A 27 0.05 -0.76 -1.53
C MET A 27 -0.45 0.07 -2.71
N GLU A 28 -0.87 -0.59 -3.80
CA GLU A 28 -1.43 0.08 -4.97
C GLU A 28 -2.79 0.71 -4.66
N SER A 29 -3.65 0.01 -3.92
CA SER A 29 -4.92 0.55 -3.44
C SER A 29 -4.72 1.81 -2.58
N ALA A 30 -3.81 1.76 -1.60
CA ALA A 30 -3.49 2.92 -0.77
C ALA A 30 -2.96 4.09 -1.61
N HIS A 31 -2.10 3.81 -2.60
CA HIS A 31 -1.61 4.83 -3.53
C HIS A 31 -2.74 5.52 -4.30
N ASN A 32 -3.70 4.75 -4.83
CA ASN A 32 -4.84 5.31 -5.56
C ASN A 32 -5.71 6.20 -4.67
N ILE A 33 -5.96 5.80 -3.42
CA ILE A 33 -6.70 6.60 -2.44
C ILE A 33 -5.97 7.93 -2.18
N ILE A 34 -4.65 7.88 -1.98
CA ILE A 34 -3.83 9.08 -1.77
C ILE A 34 -3.94 10.05 -2.94
N GLN A 35 -3.84 9.54 -4.18
CA GLN A 35 -3.99 10.37 -5.39
C GLN A 35 -5.37 11.02 -5.47
N ASP A 36 -6.44 10.27 -5.21
CA ASP A 36 -7.82 10.80 -5.19
C ASP A 36 -7.98 11.90 -4.13
N ARG A 37 -7.43 11.71 -2.93
CA ARG A 37 -7.46 12.72 -1.86
C ARG A 37 -6.69 13.98 -2.24
N TYR A 38 -5.54 13.87 -2.90
CA TYR A 38 -4.82 15.05 -3.41
C TYR A 38 -5.66 15.86 -4.40
N VAL A 39 -6.32 15.19 -5.36
CA VAL A 39 -7.20 15.85 -6.33
C VAL A 39 -8.38 16.55 -5.63
N GLN A 40 -9.01 15.90 -4.66
CA GLN A 40 -10.12 16.48 -3.90
C GLN A 40 -9.68 17.69 -3.08
N ILE A 41 -8.50 17.64 -2.46
CA ILE A 41 -7.91 18.78 -1.74
C ILE A 41 -7.65 19.94 -2.70
N GLU A 42 -7.08 19.69 -3.88
CA GLU A 42 -6.81 20.72 -4.88
C GLU A 42 -8.09 21.41 -5.33
N GLN A 43 -9.12 20.64 -5.68
CA GLN A 43 -10.44 21.19 -6.06
C GLN A 43 -11.07 22.04 -4.95
N LEU A 44 -10.97 21.61 -3.69
CA LEU A 44 -11.46 22.39 -2.55
C LEU A 44 -10.65 23.67 -2.35
N LYS A 45 -9.32 23.63 -2.53
CA LYS A 45 -8.44 24.81 -2.43
C LYS A 45 -8.75 25.82 -3.53
N GLU A 46 -8.90 25.39 -4.78
CA GLU A 46 -9.29 26.27 -5.89
C GLU A 46 -10.64 26.93 -5.63
N THR A 47 -11.63 26.15 -5.17
CA THR A 47 -12.96 26.70 -4.87
C THR A 47 -12.90 27.72 -3.73
N LEU A 48 -12.09 27.46 -2.70
CA LEU A 48 -11.89 28.35 -1.55
C LEU A 48 -11.37 29.75 -1.93
N GLU A 49 -10.65 29.89 -3.06
CA GLU A 49 -10.17 31.17 -3.55
C GLU A 49 -11.31 32.06 -4.09
N GLN A 50 -12.42 31.45 -4.51
CA GLN A 50 -13.55 32.14 -5.14
C GLN A 50 -14.70 32.46 -4.16
N VAL A 51 -14.65 31.95 -2.92
CA VAL A 51 -15.72 32.11 -1.93
C VAL A 51 -15.31 32.97 -0.73
N PRO A 52 -16.27 33.64 -0.05
CA PRO A 52 -15.97 34.42 1.15
C PRO A 52 -15.34 33.57 2.25
N TYR A 53 -14.15 33.98 2.71
CA TYR A 53 -13.32 33.23 3.66
C TYR A 53 -14.07 32.73 4.91
N ASN A 54 -14.97 33.55 5.45
CA ASN A 54 -15.73 33.30 6.68
C ASN A 54 -17.09 32.63 6.45
N SER A 55 -17.42 32.21 5.22
CA SER A 55 -18.66 31.48 4.99
C SER A 55 -18.63 30.13 5.71
N GLN A 56 -19.81 29.65 6.12
CA GLN A 56 -19.94 28.30 6.70
C GLN A 56 -19.36 27.23 5.77
N TRP A 57 -19.59 27.39 4.46
CA TRP A 57 -19.06 26.49 3.45
C TRP A 57 -17.52 26.47 3.46
N SER A 58 -16.87 27.64 3.50
CA SER A 58 -15.41 27.74 3.52
C SER A 58 -14.78 27.15 4.78
N GLN A 59 -15.46 27.28 5.93
CA GLN A 59 -15.02 26.62 7.17
C GLN A 59 -15.13 25.10 7.07
N ASN A 60 -16.26 24.61 6.55
CA ASN A 60 -16.47 23.17 6.34
C ASN A 60 -15.44 22.61 5.35
N ALA A 61 -15.19 23.29 4.22
CA ALA A 61 -14.21 22.87 3.23
C ALA A 61 -12.79 22.75 3.80
N ARG A 62 -12.36 23.69 4.67
CA ARG A 62 -11.06 23.58 5.36
C ARG A 62 -11.00 22.40 6.32
N ASN A 63 -12.09 22.11 7.03
CA ASN A 63 -12.16 20.92 7.90
C ASN A 63 -12.08 19.63 7.07
N THR A 64 -12.76 19.59 5.92
CA THR A 64 -12.68 18.47 4.98
C THR A 64 -11.27 18.29 4.43
N ILE A 65 -10.59 19.38 4.02
CA ILE A 65 -9.18 19.33 3.59
C ILE A 65 -8.32 18.71 4.69
N LYS A 66 -8.48 19.18 5.93
CA LYS A 66 -7.71 18.63 7.06
C LYS A 66 -7.96 17.13 7.26
N SER A 67 -9.22 16.69 7.16
CA SER A 67 -9.56 15.26 7.22
C SER A 67 -8.91 14.47 6.08
N TYR A 68 -8.86 15.01 4.87
CA TYR A 68 -8.19 14.35 3.74
C TYR A 68 -6.66 14.32 3.90
N GLU A 69 -6.07 15.35 4.51
CA GLU A 69 -4.65 15.36 4.86
C GLU A 69 -4.33 14.29 5.91
N GLU A 70 -5.21 14.09 6.90
CA GLU A 70 -5.10 13.01 7.89
C GLU A 70 -5.27 11.62 7.24
N ASP A 71 -6.26 11.43 6.35
CA ASP A 71 -6.44 10.19 5.57
C ASP A 71 -5.17 9.85 4.77
N ILE A 72 -4.55 10.84 4.10
CA ILE A 72 -3.32 10.63 3.32
C ILE A 72 -2.19 10.12 4.21
N ILE A 73 -2.04 10.68 5.43
CA ILE A 73 -1.00 10.26 6.37
C ILE A 73 -1.21 8.79 6.77
N GLU A 74 -2.44 8.41 7.12
CA GLU A 74 -2.78 7.03 7.47
C GLU A 74 -2.50 6.07 6.31
N GLN A 75 -2.92 6.41 5.09
CA GLN A 75 -2.66 5.57 3.91
C GLN A 75 -1.17 5.45 3.57
N GLU A 76 -0.37 6.50 3.79
CA GLU A 76 1.09 6.45 3.63
C GLU A 76 1.76 5.56 4.69
N GLU A 77 1.24 5.54 5.92
CA GLU A 77 1.71 4.62 6.97
C GLU A 77 1.39 3.17 6.63
N ASP A 78 0.16 2.88 6.20
CA ASP A 78 -0.25 1.56 5.75
C ASP A 78 0.61 1.08 4.56
N ARG A 79 0.87 1.96 3.59
CA ARG A 79 1.73 1.62 2.44
C ARG A 79 3.16 1.27 2.88
N LYS A 80 3.72 1.97 3.86
CA LYS A 80 5.05 1.66 4.42
C LYS A 80 5.05 0.31 5.14
N ILE A 81 4.03 0.03 5.95
CA ILE A 81 3.89 -1.25 6.67
C ILE A 81 3.79 -2.40 5.67
N ASN A 82 2.95 -2.28 4.64
CA ASN A 82 2.79 -3.31 3.61
C ASN A 82 4.06 -3.48 2.77
N ASN A 83 4.84 -2.41 2.53
CA ASN A 83 6.14 -2.52 1.89
C ASN A 83 7.15 -3.33 2.73
N LEU A 84 7.17 -3.11 4.04
CA LEU A 84 8.02 -3.89 4.95
C LEU A 84 7.63 -5.37 4.94
N ARG A 85 6.33 -5.68 5.01
CA ARG A 85 5.81 -7.05 4.93
C ARG A 85 6.14 -7.72 3.59
N TYR A 86 5.93 -7.01 2.49
CA TYR A 86 6.29 -7.48 1.15
C TYR A 86 7.79 -7.84 1.05
N ASN A 87 8.67 -6.98 1.55
CA ASN A 87 10.11 -7.23 1.54
C ASN A 87 10.52 -8.41 2.45
N ASP A 88 9.83 -8.60 3.58
CA ASP A 88 10.04 -9.76 4.45
C ASP A 88 9.64 -11.07 3.74
N VAL A 89 8.47 -11.10 3.11
CA VAL A 89 8.01 -12.25 2.31
C VAL A 89 8.97 -12.58 1.17
N LEU A 90 9.41 -11.58 0.40
CA LEU A 90 10.42 -11.79 -0.65
C LEU A 90 11.74 -12.34 -0.09
N SER A 91 12.12 -11.94 1.12
CA SER A 91 13.32 -12.44 1.79
C SER A 91 13.16 -13.89 2.24
N LYS A 92 11.96 -14.30 2.65
CA LYS A 92 11.64 -15.70 2.97
C LYS A 92 11.72 -16.59 1.73
N ILE A 93 11.12 -16.19 0.62
CA ILE A 93 11.18 -16.92 -0.65
C ILE A 93 12.65 -17.14 -1.08
N LYS A 94 13.49 -16.10 -1.01
CA LYS A 94 14.91 -16.19 -1.38
C LYS A 94 15.72 -17.15 -0.51
N ARG A 95 15.29 -17.41 0.73
CA ARG A 95 15.96 -18.33 1.66
C ARG A 95 15.56 -19.79 1.44
N LEU A 96 14.47 -20.05 0.71
CA LEU A 96 14.03 -21.41 0.44
C LEU A 96 15.00 -22.12 -0.54
N PRO A 97 15.31 -23.42 -0.33
CA PRO A 97 16.29 -24.16 -1.13
C PRO A 97 16.01 -24.13 -2.64
N CYS A 98 14.74 -24.21 -3.01
CA CYS A 98 14.26 -24.13 -4.38
C CYS A 98 14.31 -22.71 -4.99
N GLY A 99 14.33 -21.65 -4.18
CA GLY A 99 14.51 -20.26 -4.62
C GLY A 99 15.96 -19.90 -5.04
N ASN A 100 16.95 -20.67 -4.54
CA ASN A 100 18.37 -20.51 -4.88
C ASN A 100 18.81 -21.28 -6.13
N SER A 101 17.96 -22.13 -6.70
CA SER A 101 18.29 -23.01 -7.84
C SER A 101 18.62 -22.27 -9.14
N ARG A 102 18.21 -21.00 -9.28
CA ARG A 102 18.49 -20.17 -10.47
C ARG A 102 19.86 -19.48 -10.44
N ALA A 103 20.63 -19.58 -9.35
CA ALA A 103 21.93 -18.91 -9.21
C ALA A 103 23.14 -19.83 -9.44
N ARG A 104 22.92 -21.09 -9.85
CA ARG A 104 24.00 -22.04 -10.16
C ARG A 104 23.75 -22.71 -11.52
N SER A 105 23.91 -21.93 -12.58
CA SER A 105 24.15 -22.44 -13.95
C SER A 105 25.59 -22.10 -14.32
#